data_AF-A0A077QE38-F1
#
_entry.id   AF-A0A077QE38-F1
#
_cell.length_a   1.000
_cell.length_b   1.000
_cell.length_c   1.000
_cell.angle_alpha   90.00
_cell.angle_beta   90.00
_cell.angle_gamma   90.00
#
_symmetry.space_group_name_H-M   'P 1'
#
loop_
_entity.id
_entity.type
_entity.pdbx_description
1 polymer ?
#
loop_
_entity_poly.entity_id
_entity_poly.type
_entity_poly.pdbx_seq_one_letter_code
_entity_poly.pdbx_strand_id
1 'polypeptide(L)'
;MKWKAIAVIAGVLLVVKTLHSVYSVYEENGRLTEKNSSLSQSLSEQEAININQQARIMHLAEQAAKRLQELTNAKSQIDRLSDDLRTDTRRVYVKAECPKPETASPAGVDGSRPARLAKDAEQDYVRLLGELETLESQFLGLRDWANTECPLR
;
A
#
# COMPACT_ATOMS: atom_id res chain seq x y z
N MET A 1 -47.55 -19.84 -73.62
CA MET A 1 -46.09 -19.64 -73.75
C MET A 1 -45.51 -18.72 -72.67
N LYS A 2 -46.13 -17.57 -72.34
CA LYS A 2 -45.55 -16.57 -71.39
C LYS A 2 -45.51 -16.98 -69.91
N TRP A 3 -46.51 -17.69 -69.39
CA TRP A 3 -46.57 -18.08 -67.97
C TRP A 3 -45.50 -19.11 -67.56
N LYS A 4 -45.16 -20.05 -68.45
CA LYS A 4 -44.06 -21.01 -68.21
C LYS A 4 -42.72 -20.30 -68.04
N ALA A 5 -42.47 -19.24 -68.81
CA ALA A 5 -41.27 -18.41 -68.67
C ALA A 5 -41.26 -17.63 -67.33
N ILE A 6 -42.40 -17.09 -66.92
CA ILE A 6 -42.53 -16.37 -65.63
C ILE A 6 -42.27 -17.30 -64.43
N ALA A 7 -42.76 -18.54 -64.47
CA ALA A 7 -42.54 -19.51 -63.39
C ALA A 7 -41.06 -19.88 -63.23
N VAL A 8 -40.32 -20.02 -64.35
CA VAL A 8 -38.87 -20.27 -64.33
C VAL A 8 -38.12 -19.07 -63.77
N ILE A 9 -38.47 -17.85 -64.18
CA ILE A 9 -37.85 -16.62 -63.65
C ILE A 9 -38.07 -16.49 -62.14
N ALA A 10 -39.29 -16.76 -61.65
CA ALA A 10 -39.59 -16.72 -60.23
C ALA A 10 -38.78 -17.76 -59.43
N GLY A 11 -38.61 -18.97 -59.97
CA GLY A 11 -37.78 -20.01 -59.35
C GLY A 11 -36.30 -19.60 -59.25
N VAL A 12 -35.75 -19.00 -60.30
CA VAL A 12 -34.36 -18.50 -60.30
C VAL A 12 -34.16 -17.39 -59.27
N LEU A 13 -35.11 -16.45 -59.15
CA LEU A 13 -35.02 -15.37 -58.17
C LEU A 13 -35.01 -15.91 -56.73
N LEU A 14 -35.80 -16.94 -56.42
CA LEU A 14 -35.80 -17.57 -55.10
C LEU A 14 -34.45 -18.23 -54.78
N VAL A 15 -33.86 -18.94 -55.74
CA VAL A 15 -32.53 -19.56 -55.57
C VAL A 15 -31.44 -18.51 -55.35
N VAL A 16 -31.48 -17.41 -56.10
CA VAL A 16 -30.51 -16.31 -55.92
C VAL A 16 -30.64 -15.69 -54.52
N LYS A 17 -31.87 -15.50 -54.02
CA LYS A 17 -32.12 -14.96 -52.68
C LYS A 17 -31.62 -15.89 -51.58
N THR A 18 -31.83 -17.20 -51.69
CA THR A 18 -31.35 -18.16 -50.69
C THR A 18 -29.83 -18.25 -50.69
N LEU A 19 -29.19 -18.26 -51.87
CA LEU A 19 -27.73 -18.23 -51.98
C LEU A 19 -27.12 -16.96 -51.39
N HIS A 20 -27.71 -15.79 -51.66
CA HIS A 20 -27.26 -14.53 -51.08
C HIS A 20 -27.37 -14.54 -49.55
N SER A 21 -28.48 -15.03 -49.01
CA SER A 21 -28.68 -15.16 -47.55
C SER A 21 -27.68 -16.11 -46.91
N VAL A 22 -27.34 -17.21 -47.58
CA VAL A 22 -26.34 -18.16 -47.07
C VAL A 22 -24.96 -17.52 -47.07
N TYR A 23 -24.59 -16.82 -48.15
CA TYR A 23 -23.31 -16.10 -48.24
C TYR A 23 -23.17 -15.02 -47.16
N SER A 24 -24.22 -14.21 -46.93
CA SER A 24 -24.19 -13.18 -45.90
C SER A 24 -24.01 -13.75 -44.49
N VAL A 25 -24.60 -14.92 -44.21
CA VAL A 25 -24.42 -15.61 -42.92
C VAL A 25 -22.98 -16.12 -42.75
N TYR A 26 -22.34 -16.63 -43.81
CA TYR A 26 -20.94 -17.04 -43.73
C TYR A 26 -20.00 -15.86 -43.47
N GLU A 27 -20.23 -14.73 -44.14
CA GLU A 27 -19.46 -13.50 -43.94
C GLU A 27 -19.63 -12.96 -42.51
N GLU A 28 -20.87 -12.90 -42.02
CA GLU A 28 -21.15 -12.48 -40.64
C GLU A 28 -20.54 -13.41 -39.60
N ASN A 29 -20.59 -14.73 -39.80
CA ASN A 29 -19.96 -15.70 -38.92
C ASN A 29 -18.44 -15.54 -38.88
N GLY A 30 -17.79 -15.30 -40.03
CA GLY A 30 -16.36 -14.99 -40.09
C GLY A 30 -16.02 -13.74 -39.28
N ARG A 31 -16.76 -12.66 -39.52
CA ARG A 31 -16.62 -11.39 -38.80
C ARG A 31 -16.88 -11.53 -37.30
N LEU A 32 -17.89 -12.31 -36.90
CA LEU A 32 -18.21 -12.57 -35.49
C LEU A 32 -17.12 -13.39 -34.82
N THR A 33 -16.56 -14.39 -35.50
CA THR A 33 -15.47 -15.22 -34.97
C THR A 33 -14.20 -14.40 -34.76
N GLU A 34 -13.83 -13.56 -35.72
CA GLU A 34 -12.70 -12.64 -35.60
C GLU A 34 -12.90 -11.66 -34.44
N LYS A 35 -14.08 -11.02 -34.37
CA LYS A 35 -14.42 -10.14 -33.25
C LYS A 35 -14.35 -10.87 -31.92
N ASN A 36 -14.94 -12.05 -31.80
CA ASN A 36 -14.91 -12.83 -30.57
C ASN A 36 -13.48 -13.19 -30.15
N SER A 37 -12.63 -13.60 -31.10
CA SER A 37 -11.21 -13.85 -30.84
C SER A 37 -10.45 -12.60 -30.39
N SER A 38 -10.74 -11.44 -31.00
CA SER A 38 -10.11 -10.18 -30.58
C SER A 38 -10.57 -9.75 -29.18
N LEU A 39 -11.87 -9.89 -28.88
CA LEU A 39 -12.44 -9.58 -27.57
C LEU A 39 -11.89 -10.52 -26.49
N SER A 40 -11.79 -11.82 -26.77
CA SER A 40 -11.25 -12.79 -25.82
C SER A 40 -9.78 -12.52 -25.53
N GLN A 41 -8.99 -12.14 -26.53
CA GLN A 41 -7.61 -11.70 -26.34
C GLN A 41 -7.54 -10.46 -25.45
N SER A 42 -8.28 -9.39 -25.78
CA SER A 42 -8.30 -8.16 -24.97
C SER A 42 -8.77 -8.41 -23.53
N LEU A 43 -9.76 -9.28 -23.33
CA LEU A 43 -10.19 -9.68 -21.99
C LEU A 43 -9.08 -10.41 -21.24
N SER A 44 -8.38 -11.36 -21.88
CA SER A 44 -7.28 -12.08 -21.25
C SER A 44 -6.10 -11.17 -20.87
N GLU A 45 -5.79 -10.16 -21.70
CA GLU A 45 -4.79 -9.14 -21.40
C GLU A 45 -5.21 -8.28 -20.21
N GLN A 46 -6.48 -7.88 -20.16
CA GLN A 46 -7.03 -7.11 -19.05
C GLN A 46 -7.05 -7.91 -17.74
N GLU A 47 -7.40 -9.20 -17.81
CA GLU A 47 -7.36 -10.12 -16.67
C GLU A 47 -5.93 -10.26 -16.12
N ALA A 48 -4.93 -10.44 -17.00
CA ALA A 48 -3.53 -10.50 -16.59
C ALA A 48 -3.05 -9.20 -15.92
N ILE A 49 -3.45 -8.04 -16.46
CA ILE A 49 -3.17 -6.73 -15.84
C ILE A 49 -3.83 -6.63 -14.46
N ASN A 50 -5.09 -7.03 -14.35
CA ASN A 50 -5.85 -6.97 -13.10
C ASN A 50 -5.23 -7.86 -12.02
N ILE A 51 -4.87 -9.10 -12.35
CA ILE A 51 -4.18 -10.03 -11.44
C ILE A 51 -2.87 -9.41 -10.93
N ASN A 52 -2.08 -8.83 -11.84
CA ASN A 52 -0.81 -8.20 -11.47
C ASN A 52 -1.01 -6.95 -10.59
N GLN A 53 -2.03 -6.15 -10.85
CA GLN A 53 -2.40 -5.01 -9.99
C GLN A 53 -2.86 -5.47 -8.60
N GLN A 54 -3.67 -6.53 -8.55
CA GLN A 54 -4.16 -7.11 -7.29
C GLN A 54 -2.99 -7.62 -6.43
N ALA A 55 -2.05 -8.34 -7.03
CA ALA A 55 -0.84 -8.80 -6.34
C ALA A 55 -0.03 -7.64 -5.75
N ARG A 56 0.14 -6.54 -6.52
CA ARG A 56 0.82 -5.33 -6.03
C ARG A 56 0.10 -4.68 -4.85
N ILE A 57 -1.22 -4.49 -4.95
CA ILE A 57 -2.03 -3.92 -3.86
C ILE A 57 -1.93 -4.78 -2.60
N MET A 58 -2.01 -6.10 -2.75
CA MET A 58 -1.90 -7.02 -1.62
C MET A 58 -0.53 -6.95 -0.94
N HIS A 59 0.55 -6.90 -1.72
CA HIS A 59 1.91 -6.76 -1.19
C HIS A 59 2.09 -5.46 -0.40
N LEU A 60 1.64 -4.33 -0.96
CA LEU A 60 1.69 -3.04 -0.25
C LEU A 60 0.83 -3.03 1.02
N ALA A 61 -0.35 -3.66 0.98
CA ALA A 61 -1.23 -3.77 2.15
C ALA A 61 -0.59 -4.60 3.26
N GLU A 62 0.08 -5.70 2.93
CA GLU A 62 0.82 -6.50 3.90
C GLU A 62 1.95 -5.70 4.56
N GLN A 63 2.70 -4.94 3.76
CA GLN A 63 3.77 -4.08 4.28
C GLN A 63 3.23 -2.98 5.19
N ALA A 64 2.14 -2.32 4.80
CA ALA A 64 1.47 -1.31 5.61
C ALA A 64 0.96 -1.89 6.94
N ALA A 65 0.40 -3.10 6.92
CA ALA A 65 -0.07 -3.78 8.13
C ALA A 65 1.09 -4.07 9.11
N LYS A 66 2.23 -4.57 8.61
CA LYS A 66 3.43 -4.81 9.42
C LYS A 66 3.93 -3.52 10.08
N ARG A 67 4.07 -2.43 9.31
CA ARG A 67 4.51 -1.12 9.83
C ARG A 67 3.56 -0.55 10.87
N LEU A 68 2.24 -0.67 10.65
CA LEU A 68 1.26 -0.22 11.62
C LEU A 68 1.32 -1.02 12.93
N GLN A 69 1.56 -2.33 12.84
CA GLN A 69 1.76 -3.18 14.02
C GLN A 69 3.02 -2.78 14.80
N GLU A 70 4.14 -2.55 14.10
CA GLU A 70 5.39 -2.06 14.72
C GLU A 70 5.17 -0.73 15.44
N LEU A 71 4.54 0.24 14.77
CA LEU A 71 4.22 1.56 15.32
C LEU A 71 3.30 1.45 16.55
N THR A 72 2.27 0.61 16.48
CA THR A 72 1.34 0.39 17.60
C THR A 72 2.07 -0.20 18.81
N ASN A 73 2.95 -1.17 18.58
CA ASN A 73 3.74 -1.77 19.64
C ASN A 73 4.74 -0.77 20.26
N ALA A 74 5.42 0.03 19.44
CA ALA A 74 6.33 1.07 19.91
C ALA A 74 5.58 2.13 20.73
N LYS A 75 4.43 2.61 20.23
CA LYS A 75 3.57 3.55 20.95
C LYS A 75 3.11 2.99 22.30
N SER A 76 2.71 1.72 22.35
CA SER A 76 2.37 1.06 23.62
C SER A 76 3.52 1.01 24.62
N GLN A 77 4.77 0.82 24.16
CA GLN A 77 5.94 0.87 25.04
C GLN A 77 6.21 2.28 25.56
N ILE A 78 6.02 3.31 24.72
CA ILE A 78 6.13 4.72 25.11
C ILE A 78 5.05 5.10 26.12
N ASP A 79 3.81 4.63 25.93
CA ASP A 79 2.71 4.87 26.86
C ASP A 79 2.99 4.22 28.23
N ARG A 80 3.48 2.97 28.24
CA ARG A 80 3.94 2.30 29.48
C ARG A 80 5.06 3.06 30.16
N LEU A 81 6.01 3.60 29.39
CA LEU A 81 7.09 4.42 29.93
C LEU A 81 6.55 5.72 30.54
N SER A 82 5.60 6.39 29.89
CA SER A 82 4.93 7.59 30.42
C SER A 82 4.26 7.31 31.77
N ASP A 83 3.55 6.18 31.88
CA ASP A 83 2.91 5.76 33.12
C ASP A 83 3.93 5.45 34.23
N ASP A 84 4.98 4.69 33.92
CA ASP A 84 6.05 4.36 34.86
C ASP A 84 6.78 5.61 35.40
N LEU A 85 6.95 6.65 34.57
CA LEU A 85 7.49 7.95 34.99
C LEU A 85 6.48 8.72 35.86
N ARG A 86 5.19 8.67 35.51
CA ARG A 86 4.13 9.36 36.27
C ARG A 86 4.01 8.80 37.69
N THR A 87 4.09 7.47 37.84
CA THR A 87 4.07 6.75 39.12
C THR A 87 5.41 6.78 39.85
N ASP A 88 6.45 7.41 39.26
CA ASP A 88 7.81 7.48 39.82
C ASP A 88 8.44 6.08 40.03
N THR A 89 7.90 5.06 39.33
CA THR A 89 8.44 3.68 39.29
C THR A 89 9.73 3.64 38.46
N ARG A 90 9.82 4.49 37.43
CA ARG A 90 11.05 4.80 36.69
C ARG A 90 11.32 6.29 36.74
N ARG A 91 12.56 6.68 36.41
CA ARG A 91 13.02 8.09 36.39
C ARG A 91 13.98 8.32 35.24
N VAL A 92 13.99 9.52 34.67
CA VAL A 92 14.95 9.91 33.64
C VAL A 92 16.07 10.72 34.28
N TYR A 93 17.29 10.19 34.18
CA TYR A 93 18.49 10.84 34.70
C TYR A 93 19.23 11.56 33.59
N VAL A 94 19.71 12.77 33.91
CA VAL A 94 20.61 13.50 33.03
C VAL A 94 22.03 13.07 33.37
N LYS A 95 22.72 12.49 32.39
CA LYS A 95 24.16 12.23 32.53
C LYS A 95 24.89 13.57 32.45
N ALA A 96 25.16 14.15 33.61
CA ALA A 96 25.97 15.36 33.75
C ALA A 96 27.32 15.00 34.39
N GLU A 97 28.42 15.47 33.79
CA GLU A 97 29.74 15.46 34.40
C GLU A 97 30.04 16.85 34.92
N CYS A 98 30.13 16.98 36.25
CA CYS A 98 30.56 18.23 36.87
C CYS A 98 32.10 18.29 36.87
N PRO A 99 32.71 19.42 36.45
CA PRO A 99 34.16 19.59 36.56
C PRO A 99 34.59 19.49 38.02
N LYS A 100 35.70 18.79 38.28
CA LYS A 100 36.25 18.63 39.64
C LYS A 100 36.79 19.99 40.13
N PRO A 101 36.34 20.49 41.29
CA PRO A 101 36.90 21.71 41.85
C PRO A 101 38.38 21.48 42.25
N GLU A 102 39.24 22.46 41.99
CA GLU A 102 40.69 22.43 42.31
C GLU A 102 40.96 22.54 43.83
N THR A 103 39.97 22.91 44.62
CA THR A 103 40.07 23.11 46.08
C THR A 103 39.19 22.10 46.81
N ALA A 104 39.69 21.54 47.92
CA ALA A 104 38.97 20.55 48.72
C ALA A 104 37.62 21.11 49.19
N SER A 105 36.53 20.45 48.78
CA SER A 105 35.17 20.82 49.19
C SER A 105 34.99 20.56 50.70
N PRO A 106 34.34 21.46 51.46
CA PRO A 106 34.09 21.23 52.88
C PRO A 106 33.33 19.92 53.10
N ALA A 107 33.77 19.14 54.09
CA ALA A 107 33.12 17.89 54.49
C ALA A 107 31.70 18.18 54.98
N GLY A 108 30.69 18.09 54.12
CA GLY A 108 29.31 18.40 54.50
C GLY A 108 28.29 18.41 53.37
N VAL A 109 28.70 18.42 52.10
CA VAL A 109 27.74 18.24 50.99
C VAL A 109 27.55 16.75 50.77
N ASP A 110 26.49 16.20 51.37
CA ASP A 110 26.02 14.83 51.15
C ASP A 110 25.96 14.53 49.65
N GLY A 111 26.41 13.33 49.29
CA GLY A 111 26.78 12.94 47.94
C GLY A 111 25.73 13.33 46.90
N SER A 112 26.20 14.02 45.86
CA SER A 112 25.49 14.39 44.63
C SER A 112 24.47 13.32 44.22
N ARG A 113 23.20 13.51 44.58
CA ARG A 113 22.12 12.72 44.01
C ARG A 113 22.14 12.96 42.50
N PRO A 114 22.10 11.91 41.67
CA PRO A 114 22.15 12.10 40.22
C PRO A 114 21.03 13.05 39.77
N ALA A 115 21.39 14.02 38.94
CA ALA A 115 20.47 15.01 38.44
C ALA A 115 19.33 14.31 37.68
N ARG A 116 18.09 14.57 38.08
CA ARG A 116 16.88 14.07 37.44
C ARG A 116 16.15 15.20 36.75
N LEU A 117 15.41 14.88 35.69
CA LEU A 117 14.50 15.84 35.08
C LEU A 117 13.36 16.22 36.05
N ALA A 118 12.81 17.41 35.86
CA ALA A 118 11.57 17.79 36.49
C ALA A 118 10.42 16.94 35.91
N LYS A 119 9.35 16.70 36.69
CA LYS A 119 8.29 15.75 36.30
C LYS A 119 7.58 16.14 35.00
N ASP A 120 7.42 17.43 34.75
CA ASP A 120 6.91 18.00 33.51
C ASP A 120 7.87 17.70 32.34
N ALA A 121 9.17 17.95 32.52
CA ALA A 121 10.18 17.68 31.51
C ALA A 121 10.33 16.18 31.18
N GLU A 122 10.12 15.28 32.15
CA GLU A 122 10.08 13.83 31.90
C GLU A 122 8.92 13.44 30.97
N GLN A 123 7.73 14.03 31.18
CA GLN A 123 6.56 13.78 30.34
C GLN A 123 6.70 14.41 28.95
N ASP A 124 7.26 15.61 28.86
CA ASP A 124 7.56 16.27 27.58
C ASP A 124 8.54 15.46 26.74
N TYR A 125 9.55 14.87 27.38
CA TYR A 125 10.51 13.99 26.69
C TYR A 125 9.82 12.74 26.11
N VAL A 126 8.96 12.07 26.87
CA VAL A 126 8.25 10.87 26.38
C VAL A 126 7.26 11.23 25.28
N ARG A 127 6.58 12.37 25.37
CA ARG A 127 5.74 12.89 24.28
C ARG A 127 6.56 13.09 23.01
N LEU A 128 7.73 13.72 23.10
CA LEU A 128 8.62 13.94 21.96
C LEU A 128 9.09 12.62 21.33
N LEU A 129 9.40 11.61 22.16
CA LEU A 129 9.72 10.27 21.65
C LEU A 129 8.55 9.66 20.85
N GLY A 130 7.31 9.84 21.31
CA GLY A 130 6.12 9.37 20.59
C GLY A 130 5.91 10.07 19.24
N GLU A 131 6.20 11.37 19.17
CA GLU A 131 6.17 12.13 17.91
C GLU A 131 7.28 11.67 16.96
N LEU A 132 8.49 11.44 17.47
CA LEU A 132 9.62 10.94 16.68
C LEU A 132 9.34 9.56 16.09
N GLU A 133 8.82 8.62 16.89
CA GLU A 133 8.44 7.27 16.43
C GLU A 133 7.41 7.33 15.29
N THR A 134 6.45 8.25 15.41
CA THR A 134 5.42 8.45 14.38
C THR A 134 6.02 8.99 13.08
N LEU A 135 6.93 9.98 13.19
CA LEU A 135 7.64 10.54 12.03
C LEU A 135 8.56 9.52 11.38
N GLU A 136 9.30 8.73 12.16
CA GLU A 136 10.16 7.67 11.67
C GLU A 136 9.34 6.63 10.91
N SER A 137 8.22 6.16 11.48
CA SER A 137 7.32 5.21 10.80
C SER A 137 6.80 5.75 9.46
N GLN A 138 6.40 7.03 9.41
CA GLN A 138 5.97 7.66 8.16
C GLN A 138 7.10 7.73 7.12
N PHE A 139 8.30 8.12 7.54
CA PHE A 139 9.47 8.20 6.67
C PHE A 139 9.85 6.82 6.12
N LEU A 140 9.91 5.81 6.99
CA LEU A 140 10.19 4.43 6.61
C LEU A 140 9.13 3.89 5.65
N GLY A 141 7.85 4.17 5.90
CA GLY A 141 6.74 3.80 5.02
C GLY A 141 6.88 4.42 3.62
N LEU A 142 7.21 5.71 3.53
CA LEU A 142 7.44 6.38 2.24
C LEU A 142 8.65 5.83 1.50
N ARG A 143 9.76 5.59 2.22
CA ARG A 143 10.98 5.01 1.65
C ARG A 143 10.71 3.62 1.08
N ASP A 144 10.03 2.79 1.85
CA ASP A 144 9.67 1.43 1.48
C ASP A 144 8.74 1.40 0.26
N TRP A 145 7.75 2.29 0.24
CA TRP A 145 6.86 2.47 -0.92
C TRP A 145 7.66 2.88 -2.16
N ALA A 146 8.55 3.86 -2.04
CA ALA A 146 9.39 4.31 -3.16
C ALA A 146 10.29 3.18 -3.68
N ASN A 147 10.89 2.37 -2.81
CA ASN A 147 11.68 1.22 -3.22
C ASN A 147 10.86 0.14 -3.94
N THR A 148 9.57 0.00 -3.60
CA THR A 148 8.67 -1.00 -4.18
C THR A 148 8.11 -0.54 -5.53
N GLU A 149 7.63 0.71 -5.62
CA GLU A 149 6.95 1.24 -6.80
C GLU A 149 7.90 1.95 -7.78
N CYS A 150 9.04 2.46 -7.31
CA CYS A 150 10.03 3.17 -8.12
C CYS A 150 11.42 2.51 -7.96
N PRO A 151 11.60 1.25 -8.40
CA PRO A 151 12.91 0.60 -8.34
C PRO A 151 13.90 1.39 -9.18
N LEU A 152 15.01 1.82 -8.57
CA LEU A 152 16.14 2.41 -9.30
C LEU A 152 16.63 1.38 -10.33
N ARG A 153 16.42 1.70 -11.61
CA ARG A 153 16.87 0.89 -12.74
C ARG A 153 18.16 1.44 -13.31
#